data_AF-A0A924YC03-F1
#
_entry.id   AF-A0A924YC03-F1
#
_cell.length_a   1.000
_cell.length_b   1.000
_cell.length_c   1.000
_cell.angle_alpha   90.00
_cell.angle_beta   90.00
_cell.angle_gamma   90.00
#
_symmetry.space_group_name_H-M   'P 1'
#
loop_
_entity.id
_entity.type
_entity.pdbx_description
1 polymer ?
#
loop_
_entity_poly.entity_id
_entity_poly.type
_entity_poly.pdbx_seq_one_letter_code
_entity_poly.pdbx_strand_id
1 'polypeptide(L)'
;MPIRPHEALKQDAVCMLIETFKPAAPYAFPLTLQIMGYSSVLDIANEGAYWRALNLSDGPILAQVVSTGTTDAPVLEAHLFSDDQSAADAARAKLRRMLSIDADKTLFYQFAQADSALWPLVESLRGLHNVLAESLFEALSLTIIEQQISLLAAQKGERWLVENYGQFVTHDGHRFYTFPQPAAIAQATPDELKPLKITNR
;
A
#
# COMPACT_ATOMS: atom_id res chain seq x y z
N MET A 1 -28.89 -7.35 -5.13
CA MET A 1 -29.16 -6.75 -3.81
C MET A 1 -28.56 -5.34 -3.83
N PRO A 2 -29.24 -4.26 -3.40
CA PRO A 2 -28.63 -2.94 -3.46
C PRO A 2 -27.45 -2.89 -2.49
N ILE A 3 -26.28 -2.55 -3.02
CA ILE A 3 -25.04 -2.31 -2.27
C ILE A 3 -25.39 -1.26 -1.20
N ARG A 4 -25.21 -1.61 0.08
CA ARG A 4 -25.52 -0.69 1.18
C ARG A 4 -24.67 0.58 1.01
N PRO A 5 -25.19 1.77 1.35
CA PRO A 5 -24.35 2.95 1.43
C PRO A 5 -23.30 2.69 2.51
N HIS A 6 -22.03 2.60 2.12
CA HIS A 6 -20.92 2.59 3.05
C HIS A 6 -20.85 3.98 3.68
N GLU A 7 -21.21 4.08 4.97
CA GLU A 7 -21.11 5.32 5.74
C GLU A 7 -19.68 5.85 5.67
N ALA A 8 -19.54 7.09 5.19
CA ALA A 8 -18.28 7.80 5.20
C ALA A 8 -17.87 8.06 6.65
N LEU A 9 -16.66 7.65 7.03
CA LEU A 9 -16.05 8.13 8.26
C LEU A 9 -15.75 9.63 8.12
N LYS A 10 -16.02 10.34 9.22
CA LYS A 10 -16.27 11.77 9.36
C LYS A 10 -15.10 12.67 8.93
N GLN A 11 -15.47 13.90 8.61
CA GLN A 11 -14.68 14.92 7.93
C GLN A 11 -13.70 15.72 8.81
N ASP A 12 -13.33 15.23 10.01
CA ASP A 12 -12.45 15.95 10.96
C ASP A 12 -11.56 14.99 11.78
N ALA A 13 -10.97 13.96 11.14
CA ALA A 13 -10.08 13.04 11.84
C ALA A 13 -8.79 13.76 12.30
N VAL A 14 -8.43 13.62 13.58
CA VAL A 14 -7.22 14.24 14.12
C VAL A 14 -5.98 13.60 13.50
N CYS A 15 -5.13 14.41 12.87
CA CYS A 15 -3.81 13.97 12.43
C CYS A 15 -2.90 13.82 13.65
N MET A 16 -2.47 12.60 13.93
CA MET A 16 -1.54 12.30 15.01
C MET A 16 -0.27 11.69 14.44
N LEU A 17 0.88 12.28 14.79
CA LEU A 17 2.18 11.62 14.63
C LEU A 17 2.29 10.52 15.67
N ILE A 18 2.72 9.34 15.23
CA ILE A 18 2.62 8.12 16.03
C ILE A 18 3.95 7.43 16.17
N GLU A 19 4.79 7.57 15.14
CA GLU A 19 6.10 6.98 15.14
C GLU A 19 7.01 7.60 14.09
N THR A 20 8.29 7.59 14.43
CA THR A 20 9.39 7.78 13.51
C THR A 20 10.03 6.42 13.22
N PHE A 21 10.01 5.99 11.96
CA PHE A 21 10.75 4.81 11.53
C PHE A 21 12.17 5.19 11.09
N LYS A 22 13.13 4.30 11.35
CA LYS A 22 14.51 4.40 10.88
C LYS A 22 14.87 3.14 10.10
N PRO A 23 14.55 3.09 8.78
CA PRO A 23 14.85 1.93 7.95
C PRO A 23 16.34 1.60 7.90
N ALA A 24 16.69 0.36 7.54
CA ALA A 24 18.07 0.02 7.23
C ALA A 24 18.51 0.73 5.93
N ALA A 25 19.64 1.43 6.00
CA ALA A 25 20.23 2.07 4.82
C ALA A 25 20.87 1.03 3.87
N PRO A 26 20.88 1.26 2.55
CA PRO A 26 20.24 2.38 1.87
C PRO A 26 18.73 2.21 1.68
N TYR A 27 18.00 3.33 1.80
CA TYR A 27 16.55 3.38 1.68
C TYR A 27 16.10 4.66 0.96
N ALA A 28 15.82 4.55 -0.34
CA ALA A 28 15.47 5.69 -1.20
C ALA A 28 13.96 5.84 -1.31
N PHE A 29 13.32 6.38 -0.27
CA PHE A 29 11.86 6.53 -0.22
C PHE A 29 11.27 7.31 -1.41
N PRO A 30 11.83 8.46 -1.84
CA PRO A 30 11.31 9.17 -3.01
C PRO A 30 11.33 8.35 -4.30
N LEU A 31 12.38 7.54 -4.49
CA LEU A 31 12.48 6.63 -5.64
C LEU A 31 11.40 5.53 -5.57
N THR A 32 11.15 4.98 -4.39
CA THR A 32 10.07 4.01 -4.19
C THR A 32 8.70 4.63 -4.51
N LEU A 33 8.41 5.85 -4.05
CA LEU A 33 7.15 6.52 -4.38
C LEU A 33 6.97 6.72 -5.88
N GLN A 34 8.04 7.12 -6.58
CA GLN A 34 8.02 7.30 -8.02
C GLN A 34 7.65 6.00 -8.75
N ILE A 35 8.22 4.86 -8.36
CA ILE A 35 7.95 3.57 -9.02
C ILE A 35 6.56 3.04 -8.63
N MET A 36 6.21 3.13 -7.36
CA MET A 36 4.92 2.68 -6.83
C MET A 36 3.73 3.38 -7.50
N GLY A 37 3.86 4.68 -7.80
CA GLY A 37 2.80 5.46 -8.46
C GLY A 37 2.38 4.95 -9.83
N TYR A 38 3.20 4.10 -10.48
CA TYR A 38 2.83 3.45 -11.74
C TYR A 38 2.08 2.12 -11.54
N SER A 39 2.28 1.45 -10.42
CA SER A 39 1.90 0.05 -10.25
C SER A 39 0.74 -0.19 -9.29
N SER A 40 0.51 0.69 -8.30
CA SER A 40 -0.53 0.47 -7.27
C SER A 40 -1.78 1.34 -7.47
N VAL A 41 -2.92 0.81 -7.04
CA VAL A 41 -4.23 1.48 -6.99
C VAL A 41 -4.66 1.85 -5.57
N LEU A 42 -4.05 1.23 -4.57
CA LEU A 42 -4.35 1.45 -3.16
C LEU A 42 -3.25 2.24 -2.44
N ASP A 43 -2.01 2.08 -2.90
CA ASP A 43 -0.87 2.83 -2.41
C ASP A 43 -0.71 4.09 -3.26
N ILE A 44 -1.00 5.24 -2.67
CA ILE A 44 -1.03 6.50 -3.39
C ILE A 44 0.23 7.28 -3.07
N ALA A 45 1.02 7.60 -4.09
CA ALA A 45 2.10 8.57 -4.01
C ALA A 45 1.57 9.94 -4.41
N ASN A 46 1.54 10.89 -3.48
CA ASN A 46 1.15 12.28 -3.78
C ASN A 46 2.01 13.26 -2.99
N GLU A 47 2.51 14.31 -3.65
CA GLU A 47 3.32 15.38 -3.04
C GLU A 47 4.51 14.89 -2.18
N GLY A 48 5.15 13.79 -2.59
CA GLY A 48 6.29 13.21 -1.85
C GLY A 48 5.90 12.42 -0.60
N ALA A 49 4.60 12.16 -0.39
CA ALA A 49 4.07 11.33 0.67
C ALA A 49 3.48 10.03 0.11
N TYR A 50 3.60 8.97 0.91
CA TYR A 50 2.84 7.73 0.75
C TYR A 50 1.53 7.84 1.51
N TRP A 51 0.43 7.47 0.86
CA TRP A 51 -0.89 7.43 1.46
C TRP A 51 -1.51 6.06 1.28
N ARG A 52 -2.09 5.53 2.36
CA ARG A 52 -2.75 4.23 2.35
C ARG A 52 -3.86 4.15 3.38
N ALA A 53 -5.06 3.76 2.95
CA ALA A 53 -6.08 3.34 3.88
C ALA A 53 -5.77 1.90 4.36
N LEU A 54 -5.77 1.71 5.68
CA LEU A 54 -5.45 0.45 6.34
C LEU A 54 -6.72 -0.14 6.94
N ASN A 55 -6.91 -1.45 6.78
CA ASN A 55 -7.95 -2.17 7.49
C ASN A 55 -7.52 -2.48 8.93
N LEU A 56 -8.26 -1.96 9.91
CA LEU A 56 -8.13 -2.32 11.33
C LEU A 56 -9.42 -2.98 11.85
N SER A 57 -9.37 -3.52 13.07
CA SER A 57 -10.51 -4.16 13.75
C SER A 57 -11.72 -3.23 13.87
N ASP A 58 -11.47 -1.97 14.19
CA ASP A 58 -12.51 -0.98 14.54
C ASP A 58 -12.92 -0.11 13.35
N GLY A 59 -12.41 -0.44 12.16
CA GLY A 59 -12.71 0.27 10.92
C GLY A 59 -11.45 0.66 10.15
N PRO A 60 -11.61 1.23 8.94
CA PRO A 60 -10.49 1.68 8.15
C PRO A 60 -9.96 3.01 8.71
N ILE A 61 -8.65 3.19 8.65
CA ILE A 61 -7.99 4.47 8.95
C ILE A 61 -7.08 4.87 7.80
N LEU A 62 -6.75 6.15 7.70
CA LEU A 62 -5.80 6.64 6.70
C LEU A 62 -4.42 6.85 7.33
N ALA A 63 -3.40 6.31 6.67
CA ALA A 63 -2.00 6.56 6.99
C ALA A 63 -1.35 7.46 5.93
N GLN A 64 -0.55 8.41 6.39
CA GLN A 64 0.40 9.17 5.58
C GLN A 64 1.80 8.90 6.09
N VAL A 65 2.75 8.66 5.18
CA VAL A 65 4.17 8.51 5.52
C VAL A 65 5.00 9.43 4.64
N VAL A 66 5.85 10.23 5.28
CA VAL A 66 6.79 11.16 4.63
C VAL A 66 8.22 10.81 5.00
N SER A 67 9.17 11.10 4.13
CA SER A 67 10.60 10.98 4.47
C SER A 67 11.17 12.32 4.90
N THR A 68 11.84 12.32 6.05
CA THR A 68 12.55 13.48 6.62
C THR A 68 14.06 13.27 6.69
N GLY A 69 14.55 12.11 6.25
CA GLY A 69 15.97 11.75 6.20
C GLY A 69 16.54 11.68 4.77
N THR A 70 17.71 11.04 4.65
CA THR A 70 18.37 10.80 3.36
C THR A 70 18.42 9.31 3.04
N THR A 71 18.85 8.92 1.84
CA THR A 71 18.99 7.51 1.48
C THR A 71 19.94 6.74 2.40
N ASP A 72 20.99 7.39 2.90
CA ASP A 72 22.02 6.77 3.75
C ASP A 72 21.77 6.95 5.25
N ALA A 73 20.89 7.86 5.62
CA ALA A 73 20.39 8.07 6.97
C ALA A 73 18.87 8.25 6.94
N PRO A 74 18.11 7.18 6.62
CA PRO A 74 16.69 7.30 6.35
C PRO A 74 15.91 7.51 7.64
N VAL A 75 14.96 8.44 7.56
CA VAL A 75 13.98 8.73 8.61
C VAL A 75 12.63 8.89 7.91
N LEU A 76 11.63 8.19 8.42
CA LEU A 76 10.24 8.32 7.98
C LEU A 76 9.37 8.75 9.15
N GLU A 77 8.43 9.64 8.90
CA GLU A 77 7.39 10.04 9.85
C GLU A 77 6.06 9.51 9.38
N ALA A 78 5.38 8.76 10.25
CA ALA A 78 4.08 8.18 9.97
C ALA A 78 2.99 8.90 10.78
N HIS A 79 2.00 9.40 10.06
CA HIS A 79 0.83 10.09 10.59
C HIS A 79 -0.41 9.22 10.34
N LEU A 80 -1.26 9.05 11.36
CA LEU A 80 -2.60 8.50 11.16
C LEU A 80 -3.64 9.59 11.31
N PHE A 81 -4.66 9.46 10.49
CA PHE A 81 -5.89 10.21 10.59
C PHE A 81 -6.93 9.27 11.19
N SER A 82 -7.09 9.36 12.51
CA SER A 82 -7.98 8.51 13.32
C SER A 82 -8.42 9.29 14.56
N ASP A 83 -9.66 9.05 14.99
CA ASP A 83 -10.17 9.60 16.26
C ASP A 83 -9.84 8.67 17.46
N ASP A 84 -9.25 7.51 17.18
CA ASP A 84 -8.92 6.48 18.17
C ASP A 84 -7.40 6.22 18.22
N GLN A 85 -6.82 6.40 19.40
CA GLN A 85 -5.42 6.13 19.71
C GLN A 85 -5.10 4.63 19.77
N SER A 86 -6.10 3.77 20.03
CA SER A 86 -5.94 2.32 20.17
C SER A 86 -5.46 1.66 18.86
N ALA A 87 -5.75 2.30 17.72
CA ALA A 87 -5.34 1.90 16.38
C ALA A 87 -3.82 1.99 16.11
N ALA A 88 -3.09 2.76 16.94
CA ALA A 88 -1.70 3.12 16.69
C ALA A 88 -0.77 1.90 16.54
N ASP A 89 -0.86 0.92 17.42
CA ASP A 89 0.07 -0.22 17.45
C ASP A 89 -0.13 -1.15 16.24
N ALA A 90 -1.39 -1.41 15.87
CA ALA A 90 -1.73 -2.24 14.71
C ALA A 90 -1.30 -1.57 13.40
N ALA A 91 -1.54 -0.27 13.28
CA ALA A 91 -1.12 0.51 12.13
C ALA A 91 0.41 0.60 12.01
N ARG A 92 1.10 0.83 13.13
CA ARG A 92 2.57 0.78 13.22
C ARG A 92 3.11 -0.54 12.68
N ALA A 93 2.58 -1.68 13.15
CA ALA A 93 3.04 -3.00 12.72
C ALA A 93 2.79 -3.22 11.21
N LYS A 94 1.63 -2.79 10.70
CA LYS A 94 1.30 -2.86 9.28
C LYS A 94 2.26 -2.02 8.44
N LEU A 95 2.43 -0.74 8.77
CA LEU A 95 3.33 0.17 8.03
C LEU A 95 4.77 -0.32 8.06
N ARG A 96 5.25 -0.80 9.22
CA ARG A 96 6.61 -1.36 9.36
C ARG A 96 6.86 -2.51 8.38
N ARG A 97 5.86 -3.40 8.24
CA ARG A 97 5.92 -4.52 7.28
C ARG A 97 5.76 -4.06 5.84
N MET A 98 4.72 -3.28 5.54
CA MET A 98 4.39 -2.84 4.19
C MET A 98 5.53 -2.04 3.55
N LEU A 99 6.14 -1.14 4.31
CA LEU A 99 7.24 -0.30 3.83
C LEU A 99 8.63 -0.97 3.95
N SER A 100 8.67 -2.27 4.28
CA SER A 100 9.91 -3.05 4.38
C SER A 100 10.97 -2.39 5.27
N ILE A 101 10.57 -1.81 6.41
CA ILE A 101 11.45 -0.97 7.25
C ILE A 101 12.69 -1.73 7.73
N ASP A 102 12.52 -3.00 8.09
CA ASP A 102 13.59 -3.85 8.65
C ASP A 102 14.30 -4.73 7.61
N ALA A 103 14.01 -4.55 6.32
CA ALA A 103 14.58 -5.42 5.29
C ALA A 103 16.09 -5.20 5.16
N ASP A 104 16.87 -6.19 5.58
CA ASP A 104 18.32 -6.22 5.34
C ASP A 104 18.60 -6.63 3.88
N LYS A 105 19.29 -5.75 3.15
CA LYS A 105 19.66 -5.94 1.74
C LYS A 105 21.17 -6.11 1.55
N THR A 106 21.93 -6.23 2.65
CA THR A 106 23.39 -6.27 2.62
C THR A 106 23.91 -7.36 1.68
N LEU A 107 23.37 -8.58 1.80
CA LEU A 107 23.76 -9.71 0.93
C LEU A 107 23.40 -9.49 -0.54
N PHE A 108 22.26 -8.84 -0.81
CA PHE A 108 21.86 -8.51 -2.19
C PHE A 108 22.83 -7.50 -2.81
N TYR A 109 23.22 -6.45 -2.07
CA TYR A 109 24.18 -5.48 -2.58
C TYR A 109 25.57 -6.09 -2.80
N GLN A 110 26.04 -6.93 -1.87
CA GLN A 110 27.32 -7.64 -2.03
C GLN A 110 27.31 -8.54 -3.28
N PHE A 111 26.21 -9.27 -3.49
CA PHE A 111 26.02 -10.09 -4.69
C PHE A 111 26.05 -9.22 -5.97
N ALA A 112 25.29 -8.13 -6.00
CA ALA A 112 25.21 -7.26 -7.16
C ALA A 112 26.53 -6.56 -7.49
N GLN A 113 27.29 -6.13 -6.48
CA GLN A 113 28.59 -5.48 -6.65
C GLN A 113 29.66 -6.41 -7.24
N ALA A 114 29.54 -7.72 -7.01
CA ALA A 114 30.47 -8.70 -7.55
C ALA A 114 30.26 -8.96 -9.06
N ASP A 115 29.13 -8.52 -9.63
CA ASP A 115 28.80 -8.67 -11.04
C ASP A 115 28.88 -7.33 -11.77
N SER A 116 29.90 -7.18 -12.61
CA SER A 116 30.17 -5.95 -13.37
C SER A 116 29.08 -5.56 -14.37
N ALA A 117 28.25 -6.51 -14.82
CA ALA A 117 27.14 -6.23 -15.72
C ALA A 117 25.88 -5.80 -14.95
N LEU A 118 25.69 -6.33 -13.74
CA LEU A 118 24.53 -6.03 -12.88
C LEU A 118 24.70 -4.75 -12.07
N TRP A 119 25.91 -4.47 -11.56
CA TRP A 119 26.14 -3.36 -10.64
C TRP A 119 25.66 -2.00 -11.16
N PRO A 120 25.93 -1.58 -12.42
CA PRO A 120 25.49 -0.28 -12.91
C PRO A 120 23.96 -0.08 -12.81
N LEU A 121 23.18 -1.14 -13.03
CA LEU A 121 21.73 -1.11 -12.89
C LEU A 121 21.32 -0.96 -11.42
N VAL A 122 21.90 -1.79 -10.53
CA VAL A 122 21.56 -1.78 -9.10
C VAL A 122 21.98 -0.46 -8.44
N GLU A 123 23.13 0.08 -8.80
CA GLU A 123 23.62 1.37 -8.30
C GLU A 123 22.66 2.50 -8.66
N SER A 124 22.15 2.52 -9.90
CA SER A 124 21.18 3.53 -10.35
C SER A 124 19.84 3.49 -9.59
N LEU A 125 19.53 2.35 -8.95
CA LEU A 125 18.30 2.11 -8.18
C LEU A 125 18.57 1.93 -6.68
N ARG A 126 19.76 2.32 -6.21
CA ARG A 126 20.20 2.07 -4.84
C ARG A 126 19.21 2.65 -3.81
N GLY A 127 18.76 1.79 -2.92
CA GLY A 127 17.81 2.11 -1.86
C GLY A 127 16.34 1.88 -2.22
N LEU A 128 16.03 1.58 -3.49
CA LEU A 128 14.69 1.12 -3.87
C LEU A 128 14.28 -0.10 -3.02
N HIS A 129 13.00 -0.17 -2.68
CA HIS A 129 12.41 -1.30 -1.97
C HIS A 129 10.99 -1.54 -2.44
N ASN A 130 10.53 -2.76 -2.16
CA ASN A 130 9.15 -3.15 -2.43
C ASN A 130 8.24 -2.60 -1.32
N VAL A 131 7.10 -2.08 -1.74
CA VAL A 131 5.93 -1.88 -0.88
C VAL A 131 5.12 -3.16 -0.93
N LEU A 132 4.92 -3.80 0.23
CA LEU A 132 4.17 -5.04 0.34
C LEU A 132 2.68 -4.74 0.51
N ALA A 133 1.82 -5.58 -0.07
CA ALA A 133 0.39 -5.59 0.20
C ALA A 133 0.10 -5.68 1.71
N GLU A 134 -1.03 -5.13 2.14
CA GLU A 134 -1.43 -5.00 3.55
C GLU A 134 -1.75 -6.36 4.20
N SER A 135 -2.10 -7.37 3.39
CA SER A 135 -2.36 -8.74 3.84
C SER A 135 -1.98 -9.79 2.79
N LEU A 136 -1.88 -11.04 3.21
CA LEU A 136 -1.71 -12.17 2.28
C LEU A 136 -2.91 -12.30 1.33
N PHE A 137 -4.13 -12.07 1.83
CA PHE A 137 -5.34 -12.14 1.01
C PHE A 137 -5.32 -11.10 -0.12
N GLU A 138 -4.93 -9.87 0.20
CA GLU A 138 -4.72 -8.82 -0.80
C GLU A 138 -3.66 -9.25 -1.82
N ALA A 139 -2.48 -9.68 -1.36
CA ALA A 139 -1.39 -10.08 -2.25
C ALA A 139 -1.82 -11.18 -3.25
N LEU A 140 -2.50 -12.22 -2.75
CA LEU A 140 -3.00 -13.32 -3.59
C LEU A 140 -4.09 -12.87 -4.56
N SER A 141 -5.00 -12.02 -4.09
CA SER A 141 -6.09 -11.52 -4.94
C SER A 141 -5.58 -10.64 -6.07
N LEU A 142 -4.65 -9.71 -5.78
CA LEU A 142 -3.97 -8.90 -6.80
C LEU A 142 -3.23 -9.80 -7.78
N THR A 143 -2.46 -10.78 -7.28
CA THR A 143 -1.74 -11.75 -8.12
C THR A 143 -2.68 -12.50 -9.07
N ILE A 144 -3.88 -12.89 -8.62
CA ILE A 144 -4.88 -13.57 -9.48
C ILE A 144 -5.45 -12.61 -10.53
N ILE A 145 -5.76 -11.37 -10.15
CA ILE A 145 -6.32 -10.35 -11.07
C ILE A 145 -5.31 -10.00 -12.16
N GLU A 146 -4.03 -9.89 -11.81
CA GLU A 146 -2.95 -9.48 -12.73
C GLU A 146 -2.56 -10.57 -13.75
N GLN A 147 -3.03 -11.81 -13.58
CA GLN A 147 -2.61 -12.93 -14.43
C GLN A 147 -3.02 -12.75 -15.90
N GLN A 148 -2.03 -12.89 -16.79
CA GLN A 148 -2.20 -13.00 -18.24
C GLN A 148 -2.92 -11.79 -18.90
N ILE A 149 -2.84 -10.60 -18.28
CA ILE A 149 -3.37 -9.35 -18.81
C ILE A 149 -2.37 -8.21 -18.65
N SER A 150 -2.60 -7.08 -19.34
CA SER A 150 -1.79 -5.87 -19.14
C SER A 150 -2.03 -5.26 -17.76
N LEU A 151 -1.00 -4.62 -17.18
CA LEU A 151 -1.11 -3.87 -15.91
C LEU A 151 -2.28 -2.87 -15.92
N LEU A 152 -2.48 -2.12 -17.01
CA LEU A 152 -3.59 -1.17 -17.11
C LEU A 152 -4.97 -1.83 -17.00
N ALA A 153 -5.11 -3.06 -17.51
CA ALA A 153 -6.36 -3.82 -17.41
C ALA A 153 -6.55 -4.37 -15.98
N ALA A 154 -5.48 -4.87 -15.36
CA ALA A 154 -5.49 -5.33 -13.98
C ALA A 154 -5.92 -4.20 -13.03
N GLN A 155 -5.26 -3.04 -13.11
CA GLN A 155 -5.59 -1.86 -12.31
C GLN A 155 -7.03 -1.35 -12.50
N LYS A 156 -7.65 -1.56 -13.68
CA LYS A 156 -9.08 -1.25 -13.87
C LYS A 156 -9.97 -2.22 -13.09
N GLY A 157 -9.64 -3.51 -13.11
CA GLY A 157 -10.32 -4.52 -12.31
C GLY A 157 -10.14 -4.28 -10.82
N GLU A 158 -8.92 -3.99 -10.38
CA GLU A 158 -8.60 -3.71 -8.98
C GLU A 158 -9.30 -2.44 -8.48
N ARG A 159 -9.30 -1.33 -9.24
CA ARG A 159 -10.09 -0.13 -8.89
C ARG A 159 -11.56 -0.46 -8.71
N TRP A 160 -12.14 -1.17 -9.68
CA TRP A 160 -13.53 -1.58 -9.58
C TRP A 160 -13.76 -2.45 -8.33
N LEU A 161 -12.85 -3.37 -8.02
CA LEU A 161 -12.95 -4.24 -6.84
C LEU A 161 -12.97 -3.44 -5.54
N VAL A 162 -12.00 -2.54 -5.36
CA VAL A 162 -11.84 -1.77 -4.12
C VAL A 162 -12.96 -0.74 -3.96
N GLU A 163 -13.46 -0.18 -5.06
CA GLU A 163 -14.59 0.77 -5.03
C GLU A 163 -15.94 0.10 -4.69
N ASN A 164 -16.13 -1.17 -5.08
CA ASN A 164 -17.40 -1.88 -4.88
C ASN A 164 -17.42 -2.77 -3.63
N TYR A 165 -16.27 -3.25 -3.17
CA TYR A 165 -16.16 -4.19 -2.05
C TYR A 165 -15.20 -3.73 -0.94
N GLY A 166 -14.43 -2.67 -1.16
CA GLY A 166 -13.57 -2.06 -0.15
C GLY A 166 -14.33 -1.08 0.74
N GLN A 167 -13.76 -0.77 1.91
CA GLN A 167 -14.18 0.39 2.69
C GLN A 167 -13.36 1.61 2.25
N PHE A 168 -13.69 2.81 2.70
CA PHE A 168 -12.90 3.99 2.39
C PHE A 168 -12.85 4.99 3.54
N VAL A 169 -11.79 5.79 3.54
CA VAL A 169 -11.64 6.99 4.36
C VAL A 169 -11.66 8.20 3.44
N THR A 170 -12.37 9.26 3.82
CA THR A 170 -12.37 10.53 3.08
C THR A 170 -11.41 11.50 3.76
N HIS A 171 -10.50 12.08 2.99
CA HIS A 171 -9.56 13.09 3.47
C HIS A 171 -9.36 14.14 2.36
N ASP A 172 -9.50 15.42 2.69
CA ASP A 172 -9.42 16.55 1.75
C ASP A 172 -10.25 16.38 0.46
N GLY A 173 -11.44 15.79 0.59
CA GLY A 173 -12.34 15.54 -0.56
C GLY A 173 -11.95 14.34 -1.44
N HIS A 174 -10.88 13.63 -1.10
CA HIS A 174 -10.44 12.42 -1.77
C HIS A 174 -10.82 11.16 -0.98
N ARG A 175 -11.18 10.08 -1.68
CA ARG A 175 -11.45 8.77 -1.09
C ARG A 175 -10.23 7.87 -1.20
N PHE A 176 -9.81 7.32 -0.07
CA PHE A 176 -8.77 6.32 0.03
C PHE A 176 -9.42 4.99 0.38
N TYR A 177 -9.38 4.04 -0.54
CA TYR A 177 -10.02 2.75 -0.37
C TYR A 177 -9.11 1.76 0.34
N THR A 178 -9.69 0.87 1.14
CA THR A 178 -9.01 -0.32 1.63
C THR A 178 -9.21 -1.47 0.65
N PHE A 179 -8.29 -2.45 0.67
CA PHE A 179 -8.56 -3.71 -0.02
C PHE A 179 -9.75 -4.42 0.68
N PRO A 180 -10.67 -5.05 -0.07
CA PRO A 180 -11.81 -5.76 0.52
C PRO A 180 -11.42 -6.80 1.57
N GLN A 181 -12.21 -6.90 2.63
CA GLN A 181 -12.09 -8.01 3.57
C GLN A 181 -12.46 -9.34 2.90
N PRO A 182 -11.82 -10.47 3.27
CA PRO A 182 -12.15 -11.77 2.70
C PRO A 182 -13.64 -12.13 2.78
N ALA A 183 -14.29 -11.76 3.90
CA ALA A 183 -15.71 -12.00 4.11
C ALA A 183 -16.61 -11.24 3.12
N ALA A 184 -16.20 -10.05 2.65
CA ALA A 184 -16.96 -9.30 1.65
C ALA A 184 -16.91 -9.99 0.28
N ILE A 185 -15.73 -10.51 -0.10
CA ILE A 185 -15.55 -11.24 -1.35
C ILE A 185 -16.25 -12.61 -1.30
N ALA A 186 -16.22 -13.30 -0.16
CA ALA A 186 -16.87 -14.60 0.02
C ALA A 186 -18.40 -14.54 -0.13
N GLN A 187 -19.00 -13.36 0.03
CA GLN A 187 -20.44 -13.14 -0.18
C GLN A 187 -20.78 -12.77 -1.62
N ALA A 188 -19.79 -12.44 -2.45
CA ALA A 188 -19.99 -12.11 -3.85
C ALA A 188 -20.25 -13.37 -4.69
N THR A 189 -21.14 -13.24 -5.66
CA THR A 189 -21.34 -14.26 -6.68
C THR A 189 -20.31 -14.11 -7.80
N PRO A 190 -19.96 -15.20 -8.52
CA PRO A 190 -19.09 -15.09 -9.70
C PRO A 190 -19.62 -14.12 -10.75
N ASP A 191 -20.94 -13.99 -10.88
CA ASP A 191 -21.58 -13.06 -11.81
C ASP A 191 -21.34 -11.59 -11.45
N GLU A 192 -21.34 -11.27 -10.15
CA GLU A 192 -21.04 -9.91 -9.68
C GLU A 192 -19.57 -9.55 -9.93
N LEU A 193 -18.66 -10.53 -9.88
CA LEU A 193 -17.22 -10.34 -10.10
C LEU A 193 -16.80 -10.33 -11.58
N LYS A 194 -17.73 -10.53 -12.52
CA LYS A 194 -17.46 -10.47 -13.98
C LYS A 194 -16.68 -9.23 -14.45
N PRO A 195 -16.87 -8.02 -13.89
CA PRO A 195 -16.10 -6.84 -14.29
C PRO A 195 -14.59 -6.96 -14.05
N LEU A 196 -14.13 -7.86 -13.17
CA LEU A 196 -12.71 -8.18 -13.00
C LEU A 196 -12.10 -8.83 -14.24
N LYS A 197 -12.92 -9.37 -15.14
CA LYS A 197 -12.50 -10.10 -16.36
C LYS A 197 -11.58 -11.29 -16.08
N ILE A 198 -11.63 -11.83 -14.87
CA ILE A 198 -10.99 -13.10 -14.51
C ILE A 198 -11.74 -14.21 -15.25
N THR A 199 -11.01 -15.11 -15.91
CA THR A 199 -11.60 -16.26 -16.60
C THR A 199 -12.13 -17.26 -15.60
N ASN A 200 -13.38 -17.71 -15.75
CA ASN A 200 -13.91 -18.84 -15.00
C ASN A 200 -13.18 -20.12 -15.43
N ARG A 201 -12.23 -20.60 -14.63
CA ARG A 201 -11.55 -21.89 -14.80
C ARG A 201 -11.78 -22.76 -13.58
#